data_AF-A0A941UUG8-F1
#
_entry.id   AF-A0A941UUG8-F1
#
_cell.length_a   1.000
_cell.length_b   1.000
_cell.length_c   1.000
_cell.angle_alpha   90.00
_cell.angle_beta   90.00
_cell.angle_gamma   90.00
#
_symmetry.space_group_name_H-M   'P 1'
#
loop_
_entity.id
_entity.type
_entity.pdbx_description
1 polymer ?
#
loop_
_entity_poly.entity_id
_entity_poly.type
_entity_poly.pdbx_seq_one_letter_code
_entity_poly.pdbx_strand_id
1 'polypeptide(L)'
;MIKRPACTPIQRPGNAFARQPGTVKHRELRFSKFPPGQADRAHELLSGLDGLEVHPSPRANTILVSYEVTDYTFEGLENALICQGFHLDNTVYSKILRAIVYYCEDTQLHNLRSPERLIKKSNEVYSKVWDHHLHGDHDETPPELREYK
;
A
#
# COMPACT_ATOMS: atom_id res chain seq x y z
N MET A 1 45.25 18.76 -13.81
CA MET A 1 43.85 18.95 -14.24
C MET A 1 43.18 17.58 -14.25
N ILE A 2 42.60 17.17 -13.12
CA ILE A 2 42.06 15.81 -12.90
C ILE A 2 40.58 15.82 -13.27
N LYS A 3 40.21 15.13 -14.36
CA LYS A 3 38.82 14.98 -14.80
C LYS A 3 38.08 14.07 -13.81
N ARG A 4 37.00 14.57 -13.20
CA ARG A 4 36.06 13.75 -12.42
C ARG A 4 35.29 12.83 -13.40
N PRO A 5 35.18 11.52 -13.15
CA PRO A 5 34.33 10.67 -13.98
C PRO A 5 32.86 11.05 -13.74
N ALA A 6 32.11 11.18 -14.83
CA ALA A 6 30.68 11.44 -14.80
C ALA A 6 29.95 10.28 -14.10
N CYS A 7 29.14 10.61 -13.10
CA CYS A 7 28.28 9.66 -12.40
C CYS A 7 27.11 9.32 -13.33
N THR A 8 27.18 8.18 -14.01
CA THR A 8 26.09 7.66 -14.85
C THR A 8 24.92 7.28 -13.93
N PRO A 9 23.67 7.70 -14.21
CA PRO A 9 22.52 7.24 -13.45
C PRO A 9 22.37 5.73 -13.66
N ILE A 10 22.38 4.97 -12.57
CA ILE A 10 22.06 3.53 -12.62
C ILE A 10 20.57 3.42 -12.93
N GLN A 11 20.24 3.30 -14.20
CA GLN A 11 18.90 2.89 -14.65
C GLN A 11 18.71 1.43 -14.20
N ARG A 12 18.01 1.23 -13.08
CA ARG A 12 17.63 -0.13 -12.66
C ARG A 12 16.53 -0.63 -13.61
N PRO A 13 16.57 -1.90 -14.03
CA PRO A 13 15.45 -2.50 -14.74
C PRO A 13 14.20 -2.38 -13.86
N GLY A 14 13.09 -1.97 -14.47
CA GLY A 14 11.82 -1.83 -13.79
C GLY A 14 11.45 -3.16 -13.15
N ASN A 15 11.56 -3.25 -11.83
CA ASN A 15 10.98 -4.35 -11.09
C ASN A 15 9.48 -4.28 -11.37
N ALA A 16 8.97 -5.22 -12.16
CA ALA A 16 7.57 -5.59 -12.11
C ALA A 16 7.25 -5.77 -10.61
N PHE A 17 6.30 -4.99 -10.11
CA PHE A 17 6.01 -4.87 -8.69
C PHE A 17 5.83 -6.27 -8.08
N ALA A 18 6.87 -6.76 -7.40
CA ALA A 18 6.78 -8.04 -6.71
C ALA A 18 5.70 -7.92 -5.64
N ARG A 19 4.81 -8.92 -5.55
CA ARG A 19 3.68 -8.95 -4.62
C ARG A 19 4.17 -8.65 -3.20
N GLN A 20 3.78 -7.49 -2.66
CA GLN A 20 4.14 -7.08 -1.31
C GLN A 20 3.02 -7.49 -0.33
N PRO A 21 3.34 -7.80 0.93
CA PRO A 21 2.29 -8.05 1.92
C PRO A 21 1.36 -6.84 2.06
N GLY A 22 0.05 -7.08 2.06
CA GLY A 22 -0.97 -6.04 2.24
C GLY A 22 -1.37 -5.27 0.98
N THR A 23 -0.94 -5.68 -0.21
CA THR A 23 -1.37 -5.08 -1.48
C THR A 23 -2.69 -5.67 -1.99
N VAL A 24 -3.02 -6.91 -1.63
CA VAL A 24 -4.35 -7.51 -1.88
C VAL A 24 -5.42 -6.81 -1.04
N LYS A 25 -6.50 -6.38 -1.69
CA LYS A 25 -7.66 -5.72 -1.08
C LYS A 25 -8.89 -6.58 -1.23
N HIS A 26 -9.72 -6.55 -0.19
CA HIS A 26 -11.07 -7.12 -0.20
C HIS A 26 -12.05 -5.99 0.06
N ARG A 27 -13.01 -5.79 -0.85
CA ARG A 27 -13.99 -4.71 -0.79
C ARG A 27 -15.39 -5.21 -1.07
N GLU A 28 -16.35 -4.47 -0.54
CA GLU A 28 -17.76 -4.69 -0.77
C GLU A 28 -18.28 -3.59 -1.70
N LEU A 29 -18.73 -3.97 -2.90
CA LEU A 29 -19.38 -3.08 -3.86
C LEU A 29 -20.89 -3.11 -3.61
N ARG A 30 -21.44 -1.94 -3.24
CA ARG A 30 -22.88 -1.77 -2.95
C ARG A 30 -23.57 -1.02 -4.07
N PHE A 31 -24.67 -1.58 -4.55
CA PHE A 31 -25.51 -0.98 -5.57
C PHE A 31 -26.75 -0.34 -4.95
N SER A 32 -27.27 0.67 -5.64
CA SER A 32 -28.59 1.22 -5.33
C SER A 32 -29.67 0.14 -5.51
N LYS A 33 -30.81 0.34 -4.86
CA LYS A 33 -31.97 -0.56 -5.01
C LYS A 33 -32.55 -0.57 -6.43
N PHE A 34 -32.35 0.51 -7.18
CA PHE A 34 -32.88 0.71 -8.52
C PHE A 34 -31.79 1.20 -9.48
N PRO A 35 -31.68 0.62 -10.69
CA PRO A 35 -32.47 -0.51 -11.21
C PRO A 35 -32.20 -1.85 -10.46
N PRO A 36 -33.12 -2.82 -10.50
CA PRO A 36 -32.88 -4.14 -9.89
C PRO A 36 -31.85 -4.96 -10.70
N GLY A 37 -31.33 -6.03 -10.09
CA GLY A 37 -30.39 -6.95 -10.76
C GLY A 37 -29.03 -6.33 -11.11
N GLN A 38 -28.65 -5.24 -10.45
CA GLN A 38 -27.35 -4.60 -10.69
C GLN A 38 -26.18 -5.43 -10.16
N ALA A 39 -26.34 -6.03 -8.98
CA ALA A 39 -25.29 -6.87 -8.39
C ALA A 39 -24.94 -8.06 -9.29
N ASP A 40 -25.95 -8.77 -9.80
CA ASP A 40 -25.75 -9.94 -10.66
C ASP A 40 -25.07 -9.56 -11.99
N ARG A 41 -25.57 -8.50 -12.64
CA ARG A 41 -24.97 -7.98 -13.88
C ARG A 41 -23.53 -7.49 -13.68
N ALA A 42 -23.25 -6.85 -12.54
CA ALA A 42 -21.90 -6.42 -12.21
C ALA A 42 -20.99 -7.61 -11.92
N HIS A 43 -21.50 -8.65 -11.26
CA HIS A 43 -20.77 -9.90 -11.05
C HIS A 43 -20.36 -10.51 -12.39
N GLU A 44 -21.30 -10.70 -13.32
CA GLU A 44 -21.03 -11.22 -14.66
C GLU A 44 -20.00 -10.39 -15.42
N LEU A 45 -20.14 -9.07 -15.39
CA LEU A 45 -19.22 -8.15 -16.07
C LEU A 45 -17.80 -8.22 -15.49
N LEU A 46 -17.67 -8.21 -14.17
CA LEU A 46 -16.38 -8.13 -13.49
C LEU A 46 -15.66 -9.49 -13.41
N SER A 47 -16.39 -10.61 -13.41
CA SER A 47 -15.79 -11.95 -13.44
C SER A 47 -14.96 -12.24 -14.70
N GLY A 48 -15.08 -11.42 -15.75
CA GLY A 48 -14.25 -11.53 -16.95
C GLY A 48 -12.90 -10.80 -16.88
N LEU A 49 -12.61 -10.08 -15.79
CA LEU A 49 -11.37 -9.31 -15.63
C LEU A 49 -10.27 -10.16 -14.99
N ASP A 50 -9.09 -10.18 -15.61
CA ASP A 50 -7.95 -10.94 -15.12
C ASP A 50 -7.43 -10.37 -13.79
N GLY A 51 -7.12 -11.23 -12.82
CA GLY A 51 -6.65 -10.80 -11.50
C GLY A 51 -7.71 -10.14 -10.59
N LEU A 52 -8.99 -10.11 -10.99
CA LEU A 52 -10.09 -9.64 -10.16
C LEU A 52 -10.98 -10.83 -9.76
N GLU A 53 -10.99 -11.17 -8.47
CA GLU A 53 -11.91 -12.16 -7.93
C GLU A 53 -13.22 -11.48 -7.53
N VAL A 54 -14.34 -12.07 -7.92
CA VAL A 54 -15.67 -11.55 -7.60
C VAL A 54 -16.49 -12.66 -6.97
N HIS A 55 -17.15 -12.35 -5.87
CA HIS A 55 -17.99 -13.30 -5.14
C HIS A 55 -19.36 -12.70 -4.83
N PRO A 56 -20.41 -13.54 -4.79
CA PRO A 56 -21.71 -13.11 -4.31
C PRO A 56 -21.64 -12.71 -2.82
N SER A 57 -22.38 -11.67 -2.44
CA SER A 57 -22.55 -11.27 -1.04
C SER A 57 -23.86 -11.82 -0.48
N PRO A 58 -23.92 -12.20 0.81
CA PRO A 58 -25.19 -12.50 1.47
C PRO A 58 -26.09 -11.25 1.63
N ARG A 59 -25.55 -10.05 1.44
CA ARG A 59 -26.30 -8.79 1.49
C ARG A 59 -26.94 -8.49 0.14
N ALA A 60 -28.18 -8.00 0.16
CA ALA A 60 -28.88 -7.60 -1.06
C ALA A 60 -28.12 -6.49 -1.81
N ASN A 61 -28.19 -6.52 -3.15
CA ASN A 61 -27.60 -5.53 -4.05
C ASN A 61 -26.11 -5.28 -3.77
N THR A 62 -25.36 -6.33 -3.47
CA THR A 62 -23.97 -6.22 -3.04
C THR A 62 -23.14 -7.36 -3.65
N ILE A 63 -21.90 -7.08 -4.04
CA ILE A 63 -20.90 -8.09 -4.42
C ILE A 63 -19.61 -7.85 -3.62
N LEU A 64 -18.82 -8.91 -3.46
CA LEU A 64 -17.50 -8.84 -2.84
C LEU A 64 -16.45 -8.94 -3.94
N VAL A 65 -15.41 -8.11 -3.87
CA VAL A 65 -14.30 -8.13 -4.82
C VAL A 65 -12.97 -8.26 -4.10
N SER A 66 -12.07 -9.05 -4.66
CA SER A 66 -10.68 -9.16 -4.23
C SER A 66 -9.74 -8.85 -5.38
N TYR A 67 -8.78 -7.96 -5.17
CA TYR A 67 -7.86 -7.53 -6.22
C TYR A 67 -6.52 -7.08 -5.66
N GLU A 68 -5.51 -7.04 -6.52
CA GLU A 68 -4.21 -6.45 -6.23
C GLU A 68 -4.28 -4.93 -6.44
N VAL A 69 -3.90 -4.13 -5.43
CA VAL A 69 -4.05 -2.66 -5.49
C VAL A 69 -3.18 -2.03 -6.59
N THR A 70 -2.13 -2.73 -7.03
CA THR A 70 -1.27 -2.28 -8.15
C THR A 70 -1.95 -2.39 -9.50
N ASP A 71 -2.92 -3.29 -9.62
CA ASP A 71 -3.58 -3.63 -10.89
C ASP A 71 -4.94 -2.95 -10.98
N TYR A 72 -5.68 -2.93 -9.86
CA TYR A 72 -6.99 -2.30 -9.73
C TYR A 72 -7.08 -1.41 -8.49
N THR A 73 -7.89 -0.36 -8.56
CA THR A 73 -8.26 0.46 -7.40
C THR A 73 -9.76 0.40 -7.20
N PHE A 74 -10.23 0.57 -5.96
CA PHE A 74 -11.67 0.57 -5.69
C PHE A 74 -12.37 1.69 -6.45
N GLU A 75 -11.76 2.88 -6.47
CA GLU A 75 -12.26 4.04 -7.20
C GLU A 75 -12.34 3.77 -8.71
N GLY A 76 -11.29 3.15 -9.27
CA GLY A 76 -11.27 2.77 -10.69
C GLY A 76 -12.39 1.80 -11.06
N LEU A 77 -12.61 0.77 -10.24
CA LEU A 77 -13.70 -0.20 -10.44
C LEU A 77 -15.08 0.48 -10.36
N GLU A 78 -15.30 1.32 -9.34
CA GLU A 78 -16.56 2.04 -9.18
C GLU A 78 -16.84 3.01 -10.33
N ASN A 79 -15.83 3.76 -10.77
CA ASN A 79 -15.95 4.68 -11.89
C ASN A 79 -16.24 3.94 -13.20
N ALA A 80 -15.58 2.80 -13.44
CA ALA A 80 -15.86 1.96 -14.61
C ALA A 80 -17.31 1.46 -14.61
N LEU A 81 -17.81 0.97 -13.47
CA LEU A 81 -19.20 0.55 -13.32
C LEU A 81 -20.17 1.72 -13.56
N ILE A 82 -19.90 2.91 -13.02
CA ILE A 82 -20.73 4.11 -13.25
C ILE A 82 -20.76 4.47 -14.74
N CYS A 83 -19.61 4.45 -15.42
CA CYS A 83 -19.53 4.69 -16.87
C CYS A 83 -20.33 3.67 -17.70
N GLN A 84 -20.49 2.44 -17.20
CA GLN A 84 -21.33 1.39 -17.81
C GLN A 84 -22.83 1.51 -17.42
N GLY A 85 -23.22 2.54 -16.67
CA GLY A 85 -24.60 2.80 -16.28
C GLY A 85 -25.05 2.12 -14.98
N PHE A 86 -24.14 1.55 -14.20
CA PHE A 86 -24.46 1.06 -12.87
C PHE A 86 -24.63 2.21 -11.88
N HIS A 87 -25.56 2.03 -10.95
CA HIS A 87 -25.90 2.96 -9.90
C HIS A 87 -25.42 2.37 -8.57
N LEU A 88 -24.39 2.98 -8.02
CA LEU A 88 -23.82 2.59 -6.73
C LEU A 88 -24.60 3.22 -5.58
N ASP A 89 -24.47 2.64 -4.38
CA ASP A 89 -25.08 3.22 -3.21
C ASP A 89 -24.51 4.62 -2.93
N ASN A 90 -25.42 5.59 -2.77
CA ASN A 90 -25.11 7.01 -2.68
C ASN A 90 -25.47 7.61 -1.31
N THR A 91 -25.73 6.76 -0.32
CA THR A 91 -25.92 7.20 1.07
C THR A 91 -24.67 7.91 1.59
N VAL A 92 -24.86 8.85 2.53
CA VAL A 92 -23.73 9.59 3.15
C VAL A 92 -22.72 8.63 3.78
N TYR A 93 -23.21 7.56 4.42
CA TYR A 93 -22.36 6.50 4.97
C TYR A 93 -21.45 5.87 3.92
N SER A 94 -22.02 5.45 2.78
CA SER A 94 -21.25 4.84 1.69
C SER A 94 -20.25 5.81 1.07
N LYS A 95 -20.59 7.10 0.95
CA LYS A 95 -19.64 8.14 0.48
C LYS A 95 -18.44 8.31 1.41
N ILE A 96 -18.65 8.33 2.73
CA ILE A 96 -17.56 8.49 3.71
C ILE A 96 -16.63 7.27 3.67
N LEU A 97 -17.20 6.05 3.66
CA LEU A 97 -16.40 4.84 3.54
C LEU A 97 -15.59 4.80 2.25
N ARG A 98 -16.20 5.15 1.12
CA ARG A 98 -15.52 5.23 -0.19
C ARG A 98 -14.37 6.22 -0.14
N ALA A 99 -14.59 7.43 0.38
CA ALA A 99 -13.54 8.44 0.50
C ALA A 99 -12.34 7.95 1.34
N ILE A 100 -12.58 7.23 2.43
CA ILE A 100 -11.51 6.62 3.25
C ILE A 100 -10.77 5.55 2.45
N VAL A 101 -11.49 4.66 1.76
CA VAL A 101 -10.88 3.60 0.94
C VAL A 101 -10.02 4.19 -0.17
N TYR A 102 -10.54 5.20 -0.89
CA TYR A 102 -9.83 5.87 -1.99
C TYR A 102 -8.54 6.51 -1.49
N TYR A 103 -8.62 7.28 -0.40
CA TYR A 103 -7.46 7.92 0.20
C TYR A 103 -6.39 6.91 0.63
N CYS A 104 -6.80 5.81 1.27
CA CYS A 104 -5.89 4.76 1.73
C CYS A 104 -5.20 4.05 0.55
N GLU A 105 -5.95 3.73 -0.52
CA GLU A 105 -5.41 3.05 -1.69
C GLU A 105 -4.51 3.97 -2.52
N ASP A 106 -4.89 5.24 -2.70
CA ASP A 106 -4.05 6.24 -3.37
C ASP A 106 -2.74 6.49 -2.61
N THR A 107 -2.82 6.67 -1.29
CA THR A 107 -1.63 6.82 -0.44
C THR A 107 -0.72 5.59 -0.50
N GLN A 108 -1.30 4.40 -0.47
CA GLN A 108 -0.52 3.17 -0.59
C GLN A 108 0.18 3.09 -1.95
N LEU A 109 -0.54 3.36 -3.05
CA LEU A 109 0.04 3.39 -4.39
C LEU A 109 1.14 4.44 -4.53
N HIS A 110 0.94 5.62 -3.96
CA HIS A 110 1.96 6.66 -3.93
C HIS A 110 3.24 6.20 -3.21
N ASN A 111 3.09 5.51 -2.08
CA ASN A 111 4.21 4.95 -1.32
C ASN A 111 4.90 3.80 -2.08
N LEU A 112 4.14 2.93 -2.76
CA LEU A 112 4.69 1.83 -3.57
C LEU A 112 5.46 2.34 -4.79
N ARG A 113 5.03 3.46 -5.39
CA ARG A 113 5.70 4.10 -6.52
C ARG A 113 6.90 4.93 -6.10
N SER A 114 6.94 5.37 -4.84
CA SER A 114 8.05 6.15 -4.31
C SER A 114 9.30 5.27 -4.18
N PRO A 115 10.45 5.68 -4.74
CA PRO A 115 11.68 4.91 -4.58
C PRO A 115 12.03 4.82 -3.09
N GLU A 116 12.38 3.62 -2.61
CA GLU A 116 12.87 3.43 -1.25
C GLU A 116 13.95 4.46 -0.94
N ARG A 117 13.65 5.38 -0.03
CA ARG A 117 14.71 6.22 0.54
C ARG A 117 15.66 5.26 1.25
N LEU A 118 16.92 5.25 0.82
CA LEU A 118 18.00 4.50 1.46
C LEU A 118 18.26 5.06 2.87
N ILE A 119 17.34 4.83 3.81
CA ILE A 119 17.48 5.19 5.24
C ILE A 119 18.76 4.54 5.81
N LYS A 120 19.16 3.38 5.26
CA LYS A 120 20.40 2.70 5.65
C LYS A 120 21.69 3.50 5.39
N LYS A 121 21.70 4.51 4.51
CA LYS A 121 22.89 5.36 4.31
C LYS A 121 23.00 6.52 5.32
N SER A 122 21.92 6.89 6.02
CA SER A 122 21.97 7.93 7.06
C SER A 122 22.20 7.38 8.47
N ASN A 123 22.05 6.08 8.69
CA ASN A 123 22.28 5.46 10.01
C ASN A 123 23.76 5.38 10.42
N GLU A 124 24.72 5.44 9.48
CA GLU A 124 26.14 5.54 9.86
C GLU A 124 26.43 6.81 10.67
N VAL A 125 25.71 7.91 10.39
CA VAL A 125 25.85 9.16 11.13
C VAL A 125 25.31 9.00 12.55
N TYR A 126 24.15 8.35 12.72
CA TYR A 126 23.59 8.07 14.04
C TYR A 126 24.43 7.08 14.84
N SER A 127 25.01 6.05 14.20
CA SER A 127 25.92 5.11 14.86
C SER A 127 27.17 5.82 15.39
N LYS A 128 27.76 6.74 14.62
CA LYS A 128 28.92 7.53 15.04
C LYS A 128 28.59 8.49 16.18
N VAL A 129 27.41 9.10 16.17
CA VAL A 129 26.96 9.99 17.26
C VAL A 129 26.63 9.19 18.53
N TRP A 130 26.15 7.96 18.40
CA TRP A 130 25.89 7.06 19.53
C TRP A 130 27.18 6.53 20.16
N ASP A 131 28.21 6.21 19.37
CA ASP A 131 29.54 5.81 19.84
C ASP A 131 30.29 6.93 20.58
N HIS A 132 29.98 8.19 20.28
CA HIS A 132 30.64 9.34 20.90
C HIS A 132 29.93 9.89 22.15
N HIS A 133 28.80 9.31 22.57
CA HIS A 133 28.23 9.64 23.87
C HIS A 133 29.01 8.92 24.97
N LEU A 134 29.46 9.68 25.98
CA LEU A 134 29.97 9.12 27.23
C LEU A 134 28.84 8.35 27.92
N HIS A 135 28.69 7.08 27.57
CA HIS A 135 27.84 6.17 28.32
C HIS A 135 28.48 6.05 29.71
N GLY A 136 27.75 6.45 30.75
CA GLY A 136 28.20 6.38 32.15
C GLY A 136 28.34 4.97 32.72
N ASP A 137 28.47 3.98 31.82
CA ASP A 137 28.67 2.55 32.08
C ASP A 137 30.02 2.09 31.49
N HIS A 138 30.94 3.03 31.24
CA HIS A 138 32.34 2.69 31.12
C HIS A 138 32.88 2.53 32.54
N ASP A 139 32.75 1.33 33.09
CA ASP A 139 33.32 1.00 34.39
C ASP A 139 34.85 0.99 34.28
N GLU A 140 35.45 2.14 34.59
CA GLU A 140 36.89 2.39 34.70
C GLU A 140 37.51 1.73 35.93
N THR A 141 36.81 0.83 36.64
CA THR A 141 37.40 0.13 37.79
C THR A 141 38.64 -0.64 37.34
N PRO A 142 39.84 -0.26 37.82
CA PRO A 142 41.08 -0.93 37.48
C PRO A 142 41.00 -2.43 37.83
N PRO A 143 41.64 -3.32 37.05
CA PRO A 143 41.55 -4.77 37.26
C PRO A 143 41.92 -5.20 38.69
N GLU A 144 42.88 -4.49 39.28
CA GLU A 144 43.41 -4.70 40.63
C GLU A 144 42.40 -4.39 41.75
N LEU A 145 41.34 -3.62 41.47
CA LEU A 145 40.21 -3.40 42.39
C LEU A 145 39.03 -4.35 42.13
N ARG A 146 39.05 -5.09 41.01
CA ARG A 146 37.96 -6.00 40.60
C ARG A 146 38.06 -7.39 41.24
N GLU A 147 39.26 -7.76 41.73
CA GLU A 147 39.57 -9.11 42.25
C GLU A 147 39.74 -9.22 43.77
N TYR A 148 39.50 -8.16 44.55
CA TYR A 148 39.61 -8.26 46.02
C TYR A 148 38.43 -9.05 46.62
N LYS A 149 38.71 -10.22 47.18
CA LYS A 149 37.79 -11.03 47.99
C LYS A 149 38.40 -11.36 49.34
#